data_AF-A0A948FGQ2-F1
#
_entry.id   AF-A0A948FGQ2-F1
#
_cell.length_a   1.000
_cell.length_b   1.000
_cell.length_c   1.000
_cell.angle_alpha   90.00
_cell.angle_beta   90.00
_cell.angle_gamma   90.00
#
_symmetry.space_group_name_H-M   'P 1'
#
loop_
_entity.id
_entity.type
_entity.pdbx_description
1 polymer ?
#
loop_
_entity_poly.entity_id
_entity_poly.type
_entity_poly.pdbx_seq_one_letter_code
_entity_poly.pdbx_strand_id
1 'polypeptide(L)'
;MFGGKRVTLVTLCFCCFIARLYASDVKEPCAAGAFYPDNPRQIANLVDKYLNEVKPEPVEGEIFALISPHAGYGYSGKVAAY
;
A
#
# COMPACT_ATOMS: atom_id res chain seq x y z
N MET A 1 42.15 -21.39 2.47
CA MET A 1 40.68 -21.26 2.73
C MET A 1 40.13 -19.89 2.29
N PHE A 2 40.30 -19.46 1.03
CA PHE A 2 39.85 -18.11 0.57
C PHE A 2 38.88 -18.12 -0.63
N GLY A 3 38.50 -19.28 -1.17
CA GLY A 3 37.67 -19.39 -2.39
C GLY A 3 36.15 -19.30 -2.20
N GLY A 4 35.62 -19.69 -1.02
CA GLY A 4 34.17 -19.80 -0.81
C GLY A 4 33.43 -18.47 -0.78
N LYS A 5 33.98 -17.45 -0.11
CA LYS A 5 33.30 -16.15 0.10
C LYS A 5 33.08 -15.37 -1.21
N ARG A 6 33.98 -15.52 -2.19
CA ARG A 6 33.86 -14.87 -3.50
C ARG A 6 32.82 -15.54 -4.38
N VAL A 7 32.75 -16.87 -4.36
CA VAL A 7 31.75 -17.63 -5.11
C VAL A 7 30.35 -17.38 -4.53
N THR A 8 30.19 -17.42 -3.21
CA THR A 8 28.90 -17.13 -2.56
C THR A 8 28.39 -15.71 -2.85
N LEU A 9 29.28 -14.71 -2.87
CA LEU A 9 28.91 -13.33 -3.18
C LEU A 9 28.47 -13.18 -4.64
N VAL A 10 29.19 -13.79 -5.59
CA VAL A 10 28.83 -13.77 -7.02
C VAL A 10 27.51 -14.48 -7.27
N THR A 11 27.28 -15.63 -6.63
CA THR A 11 26.00 -16.34 -6.72
C THR A 11 24.85 -15.52 -6.13
N LEU A 12 25.04 -14.88 -4.97
CA LEU A 12 24.04 -14.02 -4.36
C LEU A 12 23.70 -12.81 -5.26
N CYS A 13 24.71 -12.13 -5.80
CA CYS A 13 24.52 -11.02 -6.73
C CYS A 13 23.79 -11.46 -8.01
N PHE A 14 24.12 -12.63 -8.55
CA PHE A 14 23.45 -13.21 -9.72
C PHE A 14 21.98 -13.55 -9.41
N CYS A 15 21.70 -14.15 -8.26
CA CYS A 15 20.33 -14.42 -7.81
C CYS A 15 19.51 -13.14 -7.64
N CYS A 16 20.07 -12.09 -7.04
CA CYS A 16 19.40 -10.79 -6.91
C CYS A 16 19.16 -10.11 -8.27
N PHE A 17 20.07 -10.26 -9.22
CA PHE A 17 19.93 -9.73 -10.57
C PHE A 17 18.82 -10.44 -11.34
N ILE A 18 18.80 -11.77 -11.30
CA ILE A 18 17.73 -12.58 -11.90
C ILE A 18 16.38 -12.22 -11.26
N ALA A 19 16.29 -12.11 -9.94
CA ALA A 19 15.04 -11.70 -9.26
C ALA A 19 14.50 -10.34 -9.74
N ARG A 20 15.37 -9.39 -10.11
CA ARG A 20 14.94 -8.11 -10.70
C ARG A 20 14.43 -8.24 -12.13
N LEU A 21 14.95 -9.17 -12.93
CA LEU A 21 14.46 -9.39 -14.30
C LEU A 21 13.05 -10.00 -14.34
N TYR A 22 12.67 -10.73 -13.29
CA TYR A 22 11.33 -11.31 -13.13
C TYR A 22 10.36 -10.44 -12.32
N ALA A 23 10.79 -9.27 -11.85
CA ALA A 23 9.91 -8.35 -11.15
C ALA A 23 8.96 -7.69 -12.15
N SER A 24 7.66 -7.79 -11.91
CA SER A 24 6.63 -7.09 -12.69
C SER A 24 6.73 -5.58 -12.49
N ASP A 25 6.35 -4.80 -13.50
CA ASP A 25 6.29 -3.34 -13.39
C ASP A 25 5.41 -2.87 -12.23
N VAL A 26 5.87 -1.84 -11.54
CA VAL A 26 5.07 -1.17 -10.50
C VAL A 26 3.87 -0.52 -11.18
N LYS A 27 2.66 -0.86 -10.72
CA LYS A 27 1.44 -0.22 -11.22
C LYS A 27 1.35 1.21 -10.65
N GLU A 28 1.49 2.18 -11.54
CA GLU A 28 1.30 3.59 -11.19
C GLU A 28 -0.16 3.89 -10.79
N PRO A 29 -0.37 4.84 -9.87
CA PRO A 29 -1.71 5.22 -9.43
C PRO A 29 -2.48 5.88 -10.58
N CYS A 30 -3.58 5.26 -11.01
CA CYS A 30 -4.36 5.74 -12.15
C CYS A 30 -5.46 6.76 -11.80
N ALA A 31 -5.70 7.02 -10.51
CA ALA A 31 -6.77 7.90 -10.03
C ALA A 31 -6.28 9.08 -9.15
N ALA A 32 -4.96 9.18 -8.93
CA ALA A 32 -4.34 10.29 -8.23
C ALA A 32 -4.59 11.62 -8.97
N GLY A 33 -4.90 12.68 -8.23
CA GLY A 33 -5.28 13.99 -8.77
C GLY A 33 -6.74 14.09 -9.25
N ALA A 34 -7.42 12.96 -9.48
CA ALA A 34 -8.82 12.94 -9.91
C ALA A 34 -9.79 12.48 -8.80
N PHE A 35 -9.51 11.36 -8.14
CA PHE A 35 -10.37 10.78 -7.09
C PHE A 35 -9.85 11.11 -5.68
N TYR A 36 -8.55 11.32 -5.54
CA TYR A 36 -7.88 11.67 -4.30
C TYR A 36 -6.65 12.55 -4.62
N PRO A 37 -6.12 13.32 -3.65
CA PRO A 37 -4.94 14.16 -3.89
C PRO A 37 -3.76 13.36 -4.43
N ASP A 38 -2.95 13.93 -5.33
CA ASP A 38 -1.74 13.27 -5.86
C ASP A 38 -0.55 13.31 -4.88
N ASN A 39 -0.57 14.26 -3.94
CA ASN A 39 0.46 14.40 -2.93
C ASN A 39 0.28 13.37 -1.79
N PRO A 40 1.27 12.49 -1.54
CA PRO A 40 1.15 11.43 -0.54
C PRO A 40 0.94 11.94 0.89
N ARG A 41 1.51 13.09 1.24
CA ARG A 41 1.32 13.71 2.56
C ARG A 41 -0.12 14.21 2.74
N GLN A 42 -0.73 14.72 1.66
CA GLN A 42 -2.12 15.16 1.70
C GLN A 42 -3.07 13.97 1.85
N ILE A 43 -2.82 12.86 1.14
CA ILE A 43 -3.61 11.63 1.28
C ILE A 43 -3.55 11.13 2.73
N ALA A 44 -2.34 11.01 3.30
CA ALA A 44 -2.15 10.53 4.67
C ALA A 44 -2.93 11.38 5.68
N ASN A 45 -2.73 12.70 5.65
CA ASN A 45 -3.44 13.62 6.53
C ASN A 45 -4.97 13.55 6.37
N LEU A 46 -5.46 13.34 5.14
CA LEU A 46 -6.88 13.26 4.86
C LEU A 46 -7.50 11.97 5.42
N VAL A 47 -6.83 10.83 5.25
CA VAL A 47 -7.26 9.54 5.80
C VAL A 47 -7.22 9.58 7.32
N ASP A 48 -6.14 10.07 7.93
CA ASP A 48 -6.02 10.23 9.38
C ASP A 48 -7.15 11.10 9.93
N LYS A 49 -7.47 12.20 9.24
CA LYS A 49 -8.58 13.07 9.63
C LYS A 49 -9.91 12.30 9.63
N TYR A 50 -10.23 11.55 8.57
CA TYR A 50 -11.49 10.81 8.51
C TYR A 50 -11.58 9.72 9.59
N LEU A 51 -10.49 8.99 9.83
CA LEU A 51 -10.44 7.94 10.87
C LEU A 51 -10.51 8.51 12.29
N ASN A 52 -9.97 9.70 12.53
CA ASN A 52 -10.04 10.36 13.85
C ASN A 52 -11.41 10.99 14.14
N GLU A 53 -12.25 11.21 13.11
CA GLU A 53 -13.61 11.76 13.27
C GLU A 53 -14.64 10.68 13.68
N VAL A 54 -14.30 9.40 13.57
CA VAL A 54 -15.22 8.28 13.83
C VAL A 54 -14.98 7.62 15.19
N LYS A 55 -16.04 7.06 15.76
CA LYS A 55 -16.00 6.21 16.95
C LYS A 55 -16.60 4.86 16.58
N PRO A 56 -15.79 3.87 16.18
CA PRO A 56 -16.31 2.58 15.75
C PRO A 56 -16.91 1.82 16.93
N GLU A 57 -18.08 1.22 16.71
CA GLU A 57 -18.66 0.28 17.66
C GLU A 57 -17.85 -1.02 17.64
N PRO A 58 -17.69 -1.71 18.78
CA PRO A 58 -17.04 -3.01 18.81
C PRO A 58 -17.78 -4.01 17.92
N VAL A 59 -17.05 -4.67 17.02
CA VAL A 59 -17.57 -5.81 16.26
C VAL A 59 -17.31 -7.08 17.05
N GLU A 60 -18.35 -7.82 17.39
CA GLU A 60 -18.21 -9.12 18.04
C GLU A 60 -17.69 -10.18 17.05
N GLY A 61 -16.74 -11.01 17.51
CA GLY A 61 -16.15 -12.07 16.69
C GLY A 61 -15.00 -11.60 15.80
N GLU A 62 -14.69 -12.41 14.78
CA GLU A 62 -13.60 -12.14 13.83
C GLU A 62 -14.12 -11.38 12.61
N ILE A 63 -13.44 -10.30 12.23
CA ILE A 63 -13.77 -9.54 11.01
C ILE A 63 -13.35 -10.37 9.79
N PHE A 64 -14.34 -10.93 9.08
CA PHE A 64 -14.10 -11.72 7.87
C PHE A 64 -13.99 -10.87 6.59
N ALA A 65 -14.73 -9.76 6.50
CA ALA A 65 -14.79 -8.92 5.30
C ALA A 65 -15.22 -7.48 5.60
N LEU A 66 -14.96 -6.58 4.65
CA LEU A 66 -15.40 -5.18 4.65
C LEU A 66 -16.04 -4.83 3.30
N ILE A 67 -17.01 -3.93 3.30
CA ILE A 67 -17.59 -3.31 2.10
C ILE A 67 -17.34 -1.81 2.20
N SER A 68 -16.75 -1.21 1.16
CA SER A 68 -16.38 0.20 1.15
C SER A 68 -16.80 0.87 -0.16
N PRO A 69 -17.28 2.12 -0.14
CA PRO A 69 -17.61 2.86 -1.36
C PRO A 69 -16.36 3.23 -2.17
N HIS A 70 -16.50 3.36 -3.49
CA HIS A 70 -15.38 3.59 -4.41
C HIS A 70 -15.38 4.97 -5.09
N ALA A 71 -16.18 5.93 -4.60
CA ALA A 71 -16.18 7.28 -5.16
C ALA A 71 -14.92 8.05 -4.74
N GLY A 72 -14.72 9.25 -5.29
CA GLY A 72 -13.63 10.12 -4.86
C GLY A 72 -13.68 10.41 -3.36
N TYR A 73 -12.52 10.58 -2.72
CA TYR A 73 -12.38 10.68 -1.27
C TYR A 73 -13.20 11.84 -0.69
N GLY A 74 -13.37 12.94 -1.44
CA GLY A 74 -14.22 14.06 -1.02
C GLY A 74 -15.72 13.72 -0.90
N TYR A 75 -16.19 12.68 -1.60
CA TYR A 75 -17.58 12.22 -1.56
C TYR A 75 -17.79 11.05 -0.62
N SER A 76 -16.92 10.04 -0.70
CA SER A 76 -17.11 8.77 0.01
C SER A 76 -16.08 8.48 1.09
N GLY A 77 -15.01 9.28 1.23
CA GLY A 77 -13.94 8.99 2.18
C GLY A 77 -14.40 8.99 3.63
N LYS A 78 -15.30 9.91 4.01
CA LYS A 78 -15.92 9.91 5.34
C LYS A 78 -16.82 8.69 5.56
N VAL A 79 -17.59 8.29 4.54
CA VAL A 79 -18.48 7.12 4.61
C VAL A 79 -17.66 5.85 4.76
N ALA A 80 -16.53 5.74 4.05
CA ALA A 80 -15.61 4.60 4.17
C ALA A 80 -14.91 4.49 5.54
N ALA A 81 -14.89 5.56 6.34
CA ALA A 81 -14.31 5.57 7.67
C ALA A 81 -15.29 5.12 8.77
N TYR A 82 -16.60 5.22 8.53
CA TYR A 82 -17.66 4.72 9.43
C TYR A 82 -17.90 3.22 9.22
#